data_AF-A0A9Q3L5Z3-F1
#
_entry.id   AF-A0A9Q3L5Z3-F1
#
_cell.length_a   1.000
_cell.length_b   1.000
_cell.length_c   1.000
_cell.angle_alpha   90.00
_cell.angle_beta   90.00
_cell.angle_gamma   90.00
#
_symmetry.space_group_name_H-M   'P 1'
#
loop_
_entity.id
_entity.type
_entity.pdbx_description
1 polymer ?
#
loop_
_entity_poly.entity_id
_entity_poly.type
_entity_poly.pdbx_seq_one_letter_code
_entity_poly.pdbx_strand_id
1 'polypeptide(L)'
;MPDCKLPFKLYIDACGEGLGAAQPQTQIINDKPVEGPICFISTQMKPTEAIYGASQMECLCLVWDLEKVHYYLDGTVFDVITDCNAVKSLLNMKTSNRHILRWQSAILEYRGNMTIFHKSGNIPKNADGLRRWDLENTPDNPAWVPQEEHHIEGICVTDIGTEFFSQVKESYKIHKNCHI
;
A
#
# COMPACT_ATOMS: atom_id res chain seq x y z
N MET A 1 -18.80 11.76 -1.76
CA MET A 1 -18.57 10.31 -1.65
C MET A 1 -17.62 9.89 -2.76
N PRO A 2 -16.73 8.92 -2.55
CA PRO A 2 -15.85 8.42 -3.59
C PRO A 2 -16.63 7.77 -4.73
N ASP A 3 -16.15 7.95 -5.96
CA ASP A 3 -16.69 7.31 -7.17
C ASP A 3 -15.71 6.24 -7.66
N CYS A 4 -16.05 4.96 -7.54
CA CYS A 4 -15.17 3.86 -7.92
C CYS A 4 -14.86 3.80 -9.44
N LYS A 5 -15.56 4.59 -10.28
CA LYS A 5 -15.30 4.66 -11.73
C LYS A 5 -14.21 5.66 -12.09
N LEU A 6 -13.85 6.55 -11.18
CA LEU A 6 -12.84 7.58 -11.39
C LEU A 6 -11.52 7.14 -10.76
N PRO A 7 -10.37 7.43 -11.40
CA PRO A 7 -9.10 7.01 -10.88
C PRO A 7 -8.78 7.72 -9.57
N PHE A 8 -8.21 6.96 -8.63
CA PHE A 8 -7.70 7.51 -7.38
C PHE A 8 -6.25 7.98 -7.56
N LYS A 9 -5.86 8.98 -6.77
CA LYS A 9 -4.47 9.34 -6.57
C LYS A 9 -4.09 8.98 -5.14
N LEU A 10 -2.95 8.34 -4.96
CA LEU A 10 -2.36 8.04 -3.67
C LEU A 10 -1.11 8.90 -3.52
N TYR A 11 -1.14 9.85 -2.62
CA TYR A 11 0.07 10.55 -2.19
C TYR A 11 0.60 9.84 -0.97
N ILE A 12 1.82 9.33 -1.05
CA ILE A 12 2.49 8.66 0.06
C ILE A 12 3.71 9.46 0.48
N ASP A 13 4.02 9.42 1.77
CA ASP A 13 5.11 10.18 2.35
C ASP A 13 5.56 9.56 3.68
N ALA A 14 6.87 9.37 3.86
CA ALA A 14 7.43 8.75 5.04
C ALA A 14 8.57 9.56 5.64
N CYS A 15 8.65 9.57 6.97
CA CYS A 15 9.81 10.02 7.72
C CYS A 15 10.10 9.09 8.89
N GLY A 16 11.19 9.36 9.62
CA GLY A 16 11.56 8.55 10.78
C GLY A 16 10.57 8.64 11.96
N GLU A 17 9.65 9.60 11.94
CA GLU A 17 8.61 9.79 12.97
C GLU A 17 7.33 9.01 12.62
N GLY A 18 6.90 9.08 11.36
CA GLY A 18 5.61 8.53 10.94
C GLY A 18 5.47 8.31 9.44
N LEU A 19 4.39 7.61 9.10
CA LEU A 19 3.92 7.38 7.75
C LEU A 19 2.66 8.22 7.51
N GLY A 20 2.55 8.82 6.34
CA GLY A 20 1.40 9.61 5.94
C GLY A 20 0.97 9.28 4.53
N ALA A 21 -0.35 9.18 4.32
CA ALA A 21 -0.91 9.05 2.99
C ALA A 21 -2.22 9.84 2.82
N ALA A 22 -2.45 10.31 1.60
CA ALA A 22 -3.63 11.05 1.20
C ALA A 22 -4.19 10.51 -0.11
N GLN A 23 -5.49 10.23 -0.13
CA GLN A 23 -6.19 9.71 -1.29
C GLN A 23 -7.21 10.72 -1.83
N PRO A 24 -6.80 11.74 -2.60
CA PRO A 24 -7.75 12.59 -3.28
C PRO A 24 -8.29 11.92 -4.55
N GLN A 25 -9.47 12.38 -4.96
CA GLN A 25 -10.09 12.00 -6.21
C GLN A 25 -10.61 13.26 -6.93
N THR A 26 -10.38 13.31 -8.24
CA THR A 26 -10.94 14.38 -9.08
C THR A 26 -12.37 14.03 -9.48
N GLN A 27 -13.33 14.83 -9.05
CA GLN A 27 -14.76 14.68 -9.38
C GLN A 27 -15.24 15.87 -10.21
N ILE A 28 -16.27 15.66 -11.03
CA ILE A 28 -16.91 16.76 -11.76
C ILE A 28 -17.99 17.37 -10.88
N ILE A 29 -17.78 18.62 -10.47
CA ILE A 29 -18.73 19.41 -9.69
C ILE A 29 -19.04 20.68 -10.48
N ASN A 30 -20.31 20.92 -10.81
CA ASN A 30 -20.75 22.04 -11.64
C ASN A 30 -19.97 22.15 -12.97
N ASP A 31 -19.87 21.02 -13.70
CA ASP A 31 -19.15 20.89 -14.98
C ASP A 31 -17.65 21.24 -14.93
N LYS A 32 -17.05 21.28 -13.73
CA LYS A 32 -15.63 21.55 -13.54
C LYS A 32 -14.95 20.40 -12.79
N PRO A 33 -13.73 20.01 -13.17
CA PRO A 33 -12.95 19.05 -12.41
C PRO A 33 -12.48 19.70 -11.11
N VAL A 34 -12.86 19.11 -9.99
CA VAL A 34 -12.45 19.51 -8.64
C VAL A 34 -11.78 18.33 -7.97
N GLU A 35 -10.53 18.50 -7.54
CA GLU A 35 -9.83 17.50 -6.75
C GLU A 35 -10.21 17.66 -5.28
N GLY A 36 -10.85 16.63 -4.72
CA GLY A 36 -11.31 16.61 -3.34
C GLY A 36 -10.65 15.48 -2.54
N PRO A 37 -10.38 15.67 -1.25
CA PRO A 37 -9.87 14.59 -0.41
C PRO A 37 -10.95 13.53 -0.18
N ILE A 38 -10.60 12.25 -0.35
CA ILE A 38 -11.46 11.12 0.04
C ILE A 38 -11.05 10.60 1.41
N CYS A 39 -9.75 10.32 1.57
CA CYS A 39 -9.20 9.77 2.79
C CYS A 39 -7.83 10.38 3.10
N PHE A 40 -7.54 10.49 4.39
CA PHE A 40 -6.24 10.83 4.94
C PHE A 40 -5.93 9.81 6.02
N ILE A 41 -4.77 9.20 5.94
CA ILE A 41 -4.32 8.25 6.94
C ILE A 41 -2.90 8.61 7.38
N SER A 42 -2.62 8.42 8.67
CA SER A 42 -1.28 8.50 9.21
C SER A 42 -1.11 7.48 10.33
N THR A 43 0.12 7.07 10.57
CA THR A 43 0.49 6.23 11.71
C THR A 43 1.90 6.56 12.16
N GLN A 44 2.15 6.38 13.45
CA GLN A 44 3.50 6.45 13.98
C GLN A 44 4.36 5.31 13.45
N MET A 45 5.63 5.61 13.20
CA MET A 45 6.65 4.63 12.81
C MET A 45 7.03 3.77 14.02
N LYS A 46 7.12 2.45 13.84
CA LYS A 46 7.64 1.59 14.91
C LYS A 46 9.15 1.84 15.08
N PRO A 47 9.72 1.71 16.30
CA PRO A 47 11.15 1.91 16.53
C PRO A 47 12.04 1.02 15.64
N THR A 48 11.58 -0.20 15.33
CA THR A 48 12.28 -1.14 14.43
C THR A 48 12.26 -0.71 12.97
N GLU A 49 11.24 0.05 12.57
CA GLU A 49 11.04 0.54 11.21
C GLU A 49 11.72 1.90 10.99
N ALA A 50 11.86 2.70 12.06
CA ALA A 50 12.59 3.98 12.05
C ALA A 50 14.08 3.85 11.67
N ILE A 51 14.64 2.63 11.76
CA ILE A 51 16.03 2.33 11.39
C ILE A 51 16.18 2.17 9.86
N TYR A 52 15.07 2.01 9.13
CA TYR A 52 15.10 1.82 7.68
C TYR A 52 15.60 3.07 6.95
N GLY A 53 16.24 2.86 5.80
CA GLY A 53 16.61 3.97 4.93
C GLY A 53 15.38 4.66 4.32
N ALA A 54 15.50 5.92 3.91
CA ALA A 54 14.39 6.71 3.36
C ALA A 54 13.59 5.96 2.27
N SER A 55 14.27 5.31 1.32
CA SER A 55 13.62 4.52 0.27
C SER A 55 12.83 3.31 0.76
N GLN A 56 13.29 2.69 1.86
CA GLN A 56 12.59 1.57 2.48
C GLN A 56 11.38 2.05 3.27
N MET A 57 11.49 3.18 3.98
CA MET A 57 10.37 3.81 4.69
C MET A 57 9.26 4.22 3.72
N GLU A 58 9.61 4.82 2.58
CA GLU A 58 8.66 5.15 1.51
C GLU A 58 7.96 3.90 0.94
N CYS A 59 8.69 2.81 0.72
CA CYS A 59 8.10 1.55 0.29
C CYS A 59 7.18 0.95 1.37
N LEU A 60 7.56 1.05 2.64
CA LEU A 60 6.73 0.61 3.75
C LEU A 60 5.44 1.43 3.83
N CYS A 61 5.52 2.75 3.63
CA CYS A 61 4.37 3.64 3.55
C CYS A 61 3.40 3.20 2.45
N LEU A 62 3.91 2.84 1.26
CA LEU A 62 3.08 2.34 0.18
C LEU A 62 2.36 1.05 0.55
N VAL A 63 3.07 0.06 1.11
CA VAL A 63 2.47 -1.22 1.50
C VAL A 63 1.39 -1.01 2.55
N TRP A 64 1.69 -0.19 3.56
CA TRP A 64 0.74 0.14 4.62
C TRP A 64 -0.49 0.88 4.08
N ASP A 65 -0.31 1.85 3.18
CA ASP A 65 -1.42 2.58 2.58
C ASP A 65 -2.33 1.64 1.78
N LEU A 66 -1.75 0.81 0.91
CA LEU A 66 -2.49 -0.17 0.11
C LEU A 66 -3.30 -1.14 0.98
N GLU A 67 -2.76 -1.57 2.12
CA GLU A 67 -3.46 -2.43 3.07
C GLU A 67 -4.66 -1.71 3.71
N LYS A 68 -4.50 -0.44 4.10
CA LYS A 68 -5.56 0.34 4.76
C LYS A 68 -6.67 0.77 3.83
N VAL A 69 -6.35 1.12 2.59
CA VAL A 69 -7.33 1.60 1.61
C VAL A 69 -7.72 0.55 0.56
N HIS A 70 -7.37 -0.72 0.77
CA HIS A 70 -7.68 -1.84 -0.14
C HIS A 70 -9.12 -1.80 -0.69
N TYR A 71 -10.11 -1.61 0.20
CA TYR A 71 -11.53 -1.58 -0.19
C TYR A 71 -11.90 -0.45 -1.17
N TYR A 72 -11.13 0.64 -1.22
CA TYR A 72 -11.32 1.72 -2.19
C TYR A 72 -10.61 1.46 -3.51
N LEU A 73 -9.52 0.70 -3.48
CA LEU A 73 -8.65 0.49 -4.63
C LEU A 73 -9.00 -0.77 -5.42
N ASP A 74 -9.62 -1.75 -4.77
CA ASP A 74 -10.00 -2.99 -5.42
C ASP A 74 -10.89 -2.75 -6.65
N GLY A 75 -10.50 -3.35 -7.78
CA GLY A 75 -11.16 -3.17 -9.08
C GLY A 75 -11.03 -1.79 -9.72
N THR A 76 -10.28 -0.84 -9.13
CA THR A 76 -10.09 0.52 -9.67
C THR A 76 -8.68 0.73 -10.21
N VAL A 77 -8.51 1.74 -11.07
CA VAL A 77 -7.18 2.19 -11.54
C VAL A 77 -6.74 3.37 -10.69
N PHE A 78 -5.49 3.41 -10.27
CA PHE A 78 -4.98 4.48 -9.43
C PHE A 78 -3.50 4.78 -9.65
N ASP A 79 -3.14 6.00 -9.28
CA ASP A 79 -1.81 6.55 -9.44
C ASP A 79 -1.15 6.78 -8.07
N VAL A 80 -0.01 6.15 -7.82
CA VAL A 80 0.80 6.38 -6.62
C VAL A 80 1.83 7.46 -6.90
N ILE A 81 1.89 8.46 -6.03
CA ILE A 81 2.74 9.64 -6.17
C ILE A 81 3.64 9.72 -4.93
N THR A 82 4.94 9.62 -5.16
CA THR A 82 5.99 9.63 -4.13
C THR A 82 7.14 10.56 -4.54
N ASP A 83 7.85 11.13 -3.58
CA ASP A 83 9.09 11.87 -3.82
C ASP A 83 10.31 10.93 -3.96
N CYS A 84 10.10 9.62 -3.93
CA CYS A 84 11.17 8.63 -3.92
C CYS A 84 11.19 7.78 -5.20
N ASN A 85 12.13 8.10 -6.10
CA ASN A 85 12.38 7.31 -7.31
C ASN A 85 12.74 5.84 -6.99
N ALA A 86 13.35 5.60 -5.83
CA ALA A 86 13.81 4.27 -5.46
C ALA A 86 12.65 3.29 -5.23
N VAL A 87 11.43 3.74 -4.91
CA VAL A 87 10.25 2.86 -4.78
C VAL A 87 10.01 2.09 -6.07
N LYS A 88 10.09 2.74 -7.24
CA LYS A 88 9.94 2.08 -8.55
C LYS A 88 10.99 0.99 -8.75
N SER A 89 12.24 1.30 -8.43
CA SER A 89 13.37 0.38 -8.60
C SER A 89 13.31 -0.77 -7.59
N LEU A 90 12.88 -0.50 -6.36
CA LEU A 90 12.78 -1.47 -5.27
C LEU A 90 11.73 -2.54 -5.54
N LEU A 91 10.72 -2.24 -6.35
CA LEU A 91 9.73 -3.24 -6.75
C LEU A 91 10.17 -4.14 -7.90
N ASN A 92 11.23 -3.76 -8.62
CA ASN A 92 11.75 -4.53 -9.76
C ASN A 92 13.09 -5.21 -9.43
N MET A 93 13.70 -4.91 -8.28
CA MET A 93 14.98 -5.51 -7.88
C MET A 93 14.81 -6.96 -7.43
N LYS A 94 15.80 -7.80 -7.75
CA LYS A 94 15.95 -9.11 -7.13
C LYS A 94 16.63 -8.93 -5.78
N THR A 95 16.02 -9.43 -4.72
CA THR A 95 16.53 -9.31 -3.36
C THR A 95 16.37 -10.62 -2.61
N SER A 96 17.33 -10.93 -1.73
CA SER A 96 17.24 -12.03 -0.77
C SER A 96 16.64 -11.57 0.57
N ASN A 97 16.38 -10.28 0.73
CA ASN A 97 15.78 -9.74 1.94
C ASN A 97 14.29 -10.12 2.00
N ARG A 98 13.93 -10.91 3.02
CA ARG A 98 12.58 -11.42 3.23
C ARG A 98 11.53 -10.31 3.39
N HIS A 99 11.87 -9.19 4.02
CA HIS A 99 10.94 -8.08 4.21
C HIS A 99 10.59 -7.42 2.87
N ILE A 100 11.61 -7.16 2.04
CA ILE A 100 11.41 -6.55 0.73
C ILE A 100 10.63 -7.50 -0.19
N LEU A 101 10.91 -8.81 -0.16
CA LEU A 101 10.12 -9.80 -0.90
C LEU A 101 8.64 -9.77 -0.51
N ARG A 102 8.33 -9.67 0.78
CA ARG A 102 6.94 -9.57 1.26
C ARG A 102 6.25 -8.30 0.75
N TRP A 103 6.94 -7.16 0.80
CA TRP A 103 6.43 -5.89 0.29
C TRP A 103 6.20 -5.94 -1.23
N GLN A 104 7.14 -6.54 -1.98
CA GLN A 104 6.99 -6.75 -3.41
C GLN A 104 5.75 -7.60 -3.72
N SER A 105 5.54 -8.69 -2.99
CA SER A 105 4.36 -9.55 -3.15
C SER A 105 3.05 -8.79 -2.89
N ALA A 106 2.97 -7.99 -1.83
CA ALA A 106 1.79 -7.19 -1.53
C ALA A 106 1.49 -6.16 -2.63
N ILE A 107 2.52 -5.50 -3.17
CA ILE A 107 2.35 -4.50 -4.21
C ILE A 107 2.07 -5.14 -5.58
N LEU A 108 2.56 -6.36 -5.82
CA LEU A 108 2.33 -7.12 -7.06
C LEU A 108 0.85 -7.35 -7.36
N GLU A 109 0.03 -7.51 -6.32
CA GLU A 109 -1.43 -7.64 -6.43
C GLU A 109 -2.05 -6.47 -7.21
N TYR A 110 -1.54 -5.26 -7.01
CA TYR A 110 -2.08 -4.04 -7.63
C TYR A 110 -1.39 -3.64 -8.93
N ARG A 111 -0.34 -4.34 -9.37
CA ARG A 111 0.48 -3.91 -10.51
C ARG A 111 -0.26 -3.77 -11.83
N GLY A 112 -1.37 -4.50 -12.01
CA GLY A 112 -2.21 -4.38 -13.20
C GLY A 112 -2.94 -3.04 -13.31
N ASN A 113 -3.27 -2.43 -12.16
CA ASN A 113 -4.13 -1.26 -12.08
C ASN A 113 -3.43 -0.03 -11.44
N MET A 114 -2.20 -0.20 -10.96
CA MET A 114 -1.42 0.83 -10.27
C MET A 114 -0.31 1.37 -11.16
N THR A 115 -0.23 2.70 -11.29
CA THR A 115 0.92 3.38 -11.90
C THR A 115 1.66 4.22 -10.86
N ILE A 116 2.98 4.05 -10.75
CA ILE A 116 3.80 4.84 -9.82
C ILE A 116 4.39 6.04 -10.58
N PHE A 117 4.24 7.23 -10.02
CA PHE A 117 4.84 8.47 -10.46
C PHE A 117 5.77 9.01 -9.38
N HIS A 118 6.99 9.33 -9.80
CA HIS A 118 7.87 10.10 -8.94
C HIS A 118 7.66 11.58 -9.26
N LYS A 119 7.43 12.39 -8.22
CA LYS A 119 7.31 13.82 -8.34
C LYS A 119 8.36 14.47 -7.45
N SER A 120 9.41 15.02 -8.05
CA SER A 120 10.43 15.76 -7.33
C SER A 120 9.86 17.09 -6.83
N GLY A 121 9.87 17.31 -5.51
CA GLY A 121 9.37 18.52 -4.85
C GLY A 121 8.29 18.23 -3.81
N ASN A 122 7.72 19.29 -3.20
CA ASN A 122 6.65 19.17 -2.20
C ASN A 122 5.49 18.31 -2.75
N ILE A 123 5.38 17.08 -2.24
CA ILE A 123 4.12 16.34 -2.14
C ILE A 123 3.09 17.33 -1.55
N PRO A 124 1.81 17.29 -1.98
CA PRO A 124 0.82 18.22 -1.45
C PRO A 124 0.90 18.28 0.08
N LYS A 125 0.87 19.52 0.62
CA LYS A 125 1.09 19.82 2.05
C LYS A 125 0.15 19.07 3.01
N ASN A 126 -0.89 18.45 2.47
CA ASN A 126 -1.88 17.67 3.19
C ASN A 126 -1.29 16.35 3.74
N ALA A 127 -0.48 15.62 2.96
CA ALA A 127 0.22 14.42 3.43
C ALA A 127 1.38 14.79 4.38
N ASP A 128 2.08 15.86 4.04
CA ASP A 128 3.24 16.35 4.77
C ASP A 128 2.92 16.86 6.19
N GLY A 129 1.73 17.44 6.40
CA GLY A 129 1.28 17.85 7.73
C GLY A 129 0.92 16.68 8.64
N LEU A 130 0.48 15.55 8.07
CA LEU A 130 0.00 14.39 8.81
C LEU A 130 1.12 13.56 9.43
N ARG A 131 2.32 13.53 8.81
CA ARG A 131 3.47 12.75 9.28
C ARG A 131 4.36 13.45 10.31
N ARG A 132 4.12 14.73 10.59
CA ARG A 132 4.96 15.61 11.44
C ARG A 132 4.28 16.03 12.75
N TRP A 133 3.02 15.65 12.93
CA TRP A 133 2.22 16.07 14.09
C TRP A 133 1.67 14.84 14.81
N ASP A 134 2.56 13.92 15.12
CA ASP A 134 2.22 12.63 15.66
C ASP A 134 1.93 12.77 17.15
N LEU A 135 0.68 12.52 17.55
CA LEU A 135 0.33 12.33 18.95
C LEU A 135 0.85 10.96 19.41
N GLU A 136 1.43 10.88 20.61
CA GLU A 136 1.87 9.62 21.19
C GLU A 136 0.77 8.55 21.09
N ASN A 137 1.13 7.33 20.68
CA ASN A 137 0.20 6.20 20.61
C ASN A 137 -0.14 5.65 22.00
N THR A 138 -0.81 6.47 22.80
CA THR A 138 -1.35 6.15 24.13
C THR A 138 -2.85 5.83 24.03
N PRO A 139 -3.44 5.09 24.97
CA PRO A 139 -4.89 4.80 24.97
C PRO A 139 -5.78 6.06 24.95
N ASP A 140 -5.23 7.21 25.32
CA ASP A 140 -5.90 8.52 25.29
C ASP A 140 -5.95 9.13 23.87
N ASN A 141 -5.20 8.59 22.91
CA ASN A 141 -5.22 9.01 21.51
C ASN A 141 -6.44 8.39 20.80
N PRO A 142 -7.32 9.19 20.15
CA PRO A 142 -8.47 8.65 19.41
C PRO A 142 -8.07 7.77 18.21
N ALA A 143 -6.83 7.88 17.73
CA ALA A 143 -6.25 7.01 16.71
C ALA A 143 -5.34 5.92 17.31
N TRP A 144 -5.53 5.58 18.59
CA TRP A 144 -4.75 4.54 19.25
C TRP A 144 -4.89 3.21 18.52
N VAL A 145 -3.76 2.66 18.11
CA VAL A 145 -3.68 1.31 17.56
C VAL A 145 -2.89 0.50 18.56
N PRO A 146 -3.45 -0.59 19.14
CA PRO A 146 -2.66 -1.50 19.94
C PRO A 146 -1.44 -1.91 19.13
N GLN A 147 -0.24 -1.68 19.65
CA GLN A 147 0.96 -2.26 19.07
C GLN A 147 0.87 -3.76 19.29
N GLU A 148 0.24 -4.48 18.37
CA GLU A 148 0.50 -5.90 18.25
C GLU A 148 1.99 -6.02 17.96
N GLU A 149 2.74 -6.53 18.95
CA GLU A 149 3.94 -7.28 18.64
C GLU A 149 3.48 -8.37 17.69
N HIS A 150 3.59 -8.13 16.39
CA HIS A 150 3.69 -9.23 15.45
C HIS A 150 5.03 -9.91 15.78
N HIS A 151 5.04 -10.71 16.84
CA HIS A 151 5.75 -11.96 16.77
C HIS A 151 5.25 -12.58 15.47
N ILE A 152 6.17 -13.05 14.63
CA ILE A 152 5.79 -13.83 13.46
C ILE A 152 5.27 -15.16 14.01
N GLU A 153 4.09 -15.13 14.63
CA GLU A 153 3.25 -16.28 14.92
C GLU A 153 3.01 -16.88 13.54
N GLY A 154 3.45 -18.12 13.38
CA GLY A 154 3.69 -18.76 12.09
C GLY A 154 2.55 -18.57 11.09
N ILE A 155 2.94 -18.60 9.81
CA ILE A 155 2.07 -18.63 8.65
C ILE A 155 0.85 -19.51 8.94
N CYS A 156 -0.32 -18.90 9.16
CA CYS A 156 -1.57 -19.62 9.11
C CYS A 156 -1.89 -19.87 7.63
N VAL A 157 -1.40 -20.99 7.10
CA VAL A 157 -1.80 -21.51 5.79
C VAL A 157 -3.19 -22.13 5.96
N THR A 158 -4.21 -21.30 6.12
CA THR A 158 -5.64 -21.67 6.05
C THR A 158 -6.30 -20.48 5.37
N ASP A 159 -6.81 -20.49 4.15
CA ASP A 159 -7.43 -21.55 3.35
C ASP A 159 -7.10 -21.36 1.86
N ILE A 160 -5.96 -21.90 1.39
CA ILE A 160 -5.96 -22.39 -0.01
C ILE A 160 -6.62 -23.76 0.08
N GLY A 161 -7.95 -23.71 0.14
CA GLY A 161 -8.81 -24.87 0.33
C GLY A 161 -8.47 -25.95 -0.70
N THR A 162 -8.64 -27.20 -0.27
CA THR A 162 -8.56 -28.42 -1.08
C THR A 162 -9.21 -28.30 -2.46
N GLU A 163 -10.20 -27.40 -2.62
CA GLU A 163 -10.84 -27.02 -3.88
C GLU A 163 -9.87 -26.59 -4.98
N PHE A 164 -8.86 -25.77 -4.67
CA PHE A 164 -7.87 -25.33 -5.66
C PHE A 164 -7.06 -26.52 -6.19
N PHE A 165 -6.59 -27.39 -5.30
CA PHE A 165 -5.82 -28.56 -5.69
C PHE A 165 -6.68 -29.63 -6.40
N SER A 166 -7.97 -29.74 -6.09
CA SER A 166 -8.90 -30.57 -6.86
C SER A 166 -9.16 -30.01 -8.26
N GLN A 167 -9.36 -28.70 -8.42
CA GLN A 167 -9.56 -28.08 -9.73
C GLN A 167 -8.31 -28.21 -10.61
N VAL A 168 -7.13 -28.03 -10.03
CA VAL A 168 -5.86 -28.25 -10.73
C VAL A 168 -5.75 -29.71 -11.17
N LYS A 169 -6.01 -30.68 -10.28
CA LYS A 169 -6.00 -32.12 -10.63
C LYS A 169 -7.03 -32.49 -11.70
N GLU A 170 -8.18 -31.86 -11.71
CA GLU A 170 -9.25 -32.13 -12.67
C GLU A 170 -8.91 -31.55 -14.06
N SER A 171 -8.31 -30.36 -14.11
CA SER A 171 -7.78 -29.77 -15.34
C SER A 171 -6.72 -30.65 -16.01
N TYR A 172 -5.82 -31.26 -15.24
CA TYR A 172 -4.83 -32.21 -15.77
C TYR A 172 -5.42 -33.52 -16.31
N LYS A 173 -6.63 -33.90 -15.90
CA LYS A 173 -7.33 -35.07 -16.49
C LYS A 173 -7.93 -34.74 -17.85
N ILE A 174 -8.27 -33.48 -18.10
CA ILE A 174 -8.91 -33.00 -19.34
C ILE A 174 -7.87 -32.74 -20.44
N HIS A 175 -6.69 -32.24 -20.08
CA HIS A 175 -5.63 -31.92 -21.05
C HIS A 175 -4.35 -32.72 -20.79
N LYS A 176 -4.25 -33.91 -21.40
CA LYS A 176 -3.09 -34.82 -21.28
C LYS A 176 -1.77 -34.34 -21.93
N ASN A 177 -1.69 -33.11 -22.45
CA ASN A 177 -0.57 -32.68 -23.31
C ASN A 177 0.36 -31.62 -22.73
N CYS A 178 0.36 -31.37 -21.42
CA CYS A 178 1.39 -30.53 -20.80
C CYS A 178 2.43 -31.41 -20.12
N HIS A 179 3.43 -31.85 -20.88
CA HIS A 179 4.65 -32.45 -20.36
C HIS A 179 5.60 -31.35 -19.89
N ILE A 180 6.13 -31.50 -18.67
CA ILE A 180 7.29 -30.74 -18.16
C ILE A 180 8.55 -31.25 -18.87
#